data_AF-A0A5J6MF13-F1
#
_entry.id   AF-A0A5J6MF13-F1
#
_cell.length_a   1.000
_cell.length_b   1.000
_cell.length_c   1.000
_cell.angle_alpha   90.00
_cell.angle_beta   90.00
_cell.angle_gamma   90.00
#
_symmetry.space_group_name_H-M   'P 1'
#
loop_
_entity.id
_entity.type
_entity.pdbx_description
1 polymer ?
#
loop_
_entity_poly.entity_id
_entity_poly.type
_entity_poly.pdbx_seq_one_letter_code
_entity_poly.pdbx_strand_id
1 'polypeptide(L)'
;MSAAPPSRFPGGVLLAMAGVGAGFVIVIGAGYYLSGQPAPSAIANSLPVAVAVLAAVIVVAAKRWRPGKPRASDWGILPDGFDFHRPRLRRQRLANEAARRERLAALAADPIKFRYVKLIEAGQSWSDEQIAYDLDRRQTATCPHLQPIERALRDHGLYLRRWAGPDVEAQCCVDDAGLSRRFALPPSVRYAEPAAYDRSLEDPPTALLHCSLCRSSIHLIHPAMARRQTAWFPAAPDRLPRSAVSTRG
;
A
#
# COMPACT_ATOMS: atom_id res chain seq x y z
N MET A 1 38.25 12.99 30.29
CA MET A 1 37.38 14.08 30.78
C MET A 1 36.27 14.25 29.74
N SER A 2 35.08 13.71 30.01
CA SER A 2 33.93 13.80 29.10
C SER A 2 33.25 15.15 29.29
N ALA A 3 33.21 15.97 28.23
CA ALA A 3 32.48 17.22 28.25
C ALA A 3 30.97 16.94 28.43
N ALA A 4 30.34 17.65 29.37
CA ALA A 4 28.90 17.58 29.56
C ALA A 4 28.18 18.02 28.26
N PRO A 5 27.17 17.28 27.78
CA PRO A 5 26.46 17.67 26.57
C PRO A 5 25.75 19.02 26.80
N PRO A 6 25.73 19.90 25.80
CA PRO A 6 25.02 21.17 25.91
C PRO A 6 23.54 20.90 26.20
N SER A 7 23.01 21.55 27.24
CA SER A 7 21.60 21.47 27.60
C SER A 7 20.76 22.00 26.43
N ARG A 8 20.00 21.11 25.80
CA ARG A 8 19.02 21.48 24.78
C ARG A 8 17.96 22.36 25.46
N PHE A 9 17.84 23.59 24.99
CA PHE A 9 16.97 24.62 25.56
C PHE A 9 15.52 24.11 25.76
N PRO A 10 15.00 24.04 27.00
CA PRO A 10 13.63 23.58 27.28
C PRO A 10 12.53 24.47 26.68
N GLY A 11 12.88 25.70 26.27
CA GLY A 11 11.92 26.67 25.72
C GLY A 11 11.31 26.27 24.37
N GLY A 12 11.98 25.44 23.56
CA GLY A 12 11.43 25.00 22.27
C GLY A 12 10.22 24.09 22.41
N VAL A 13 10.26 23.17 23.39
CA VAL A 13 9.19 22.21 23.64
C VAL A 13 7.96 22.91 24.21
N LEU A 14 8.14 23.83 25.16
CA LEU A 14 7.02 24.60 25.73
C LEU A 14 6.33 25.47 24.67
N LEU A 15 7.09 26.09 23.77
CA LEU A 15 6.53 26.88 22.67
C LEU A 15 5.73 26.00 21.69
N ALA A 16 6.22 24.79 21.39
CA ALA A 16 5.49 23.83 20.54
C ALA A 16 4.19 23.36 21.22
N MET A 17 4.24 23.01 22.51
CA MET A 17 3.06 22.62 23.28
C MET A 17 2.01 23.73 23.35
N ALA A 18 2.45 24.98 23.58
CA ALA A 18 1.57 26.15 23.57
C ALA A 18 0.92 26.36 22.20
N GLY A 19 1.67 26.20 21.11
CA GLY A 19 1.15 26.30 19.75
C GLY A 19 0.10 25.23 19.42
N VAL A 20 0.35 23.97 19.79
CA VAL A 20 -0.60 22.87 19.59
C VAL A 20 -1.88 23.10 20.40
N GLY A 21 -1.75 23.43 21.69
CA GLY A 21 -2.91 23.70 22.55
C GLY A 21 -3.77 24.86 22.04
N ALA A 22 -3.15 25.97 21.64
CA ALA A 22 -3.85 27.10 21.03
C ALA A 22 -4.54 26.73 19.70
N GLY A 23 -3.88 25.92 18.86
CA GLY A 23 -4.44 25.43 17.60
C GLY A 23 -5.73 24.62 17.80
N PHE A 24 -5.76 23.72 18.78
CA PHE A 24 -6.97 22.95 19.10
C PHE A 24 -8.15 23.83 19.50
N VAL A 25 -7.93 24.81 20.37
CA VAL A 25 -8.99 25.74 20.82
C VAL A 25 -9.56 26.53 19.64
N ILE A 26 -8.70 26.98 18.72
CA ILE A 26 -9.13 27.73 17.53
C ILE A 26 -9.94 26.85 16.57
N VAL A 27 -9.50 25.61 16.30
CA VAL A 27 -10.23 24.69 15.41
C VAL A 27 -11.61 24.34 15.98
N ILE A 28 -11.70 24.05 17.28
CA ILE A 28 -12.98 23.76 17.95
C ILE A 28 -13.89 24.99 17.91
N GLY A 29 -13.36 26.18 18.25
CA GLY A 29 -14.12 27.43 18.20
C GLY A 29 -14.64 27.76 16.80
N ALA A 30 -13.81 27.56 15.77
CA ALA A 30 -14.21 27.74 14.38
C ALA A 30 -15.33 26.75 13.98
N GLY A 31 -15.29 25.51 14.47
CA GLY A 31 -16.35 24.52 14.24
C GLY A 31 -17.72 24.99 14.75
N TYR A 32 -17.78 25.55 15.97
CA TYR A 32 -19.02 26.14 16.52
C TYR A 32 -19.49 27.37 15.73
N TYR A 33 -18.56 28.23 15.32
CA TYR A 33 -18.90 29.41 14.51
C TYR A 33 -19.51 29.00 13.16
N LEU A 34 -18.91 28.02 12.49
CA LEU A 34 -19.38 27.53 11.19
C LEU A 34 -20.72 26.77 11.27
N SER A 35 -21.01 26.12 12.41
CA SER A 35 -22.27 25.40 12.63
C SER A 35 -23.42 26.30 13.10
N GLY A 36 -23.15 27.58 13.40
CA GLY A 36 -24.14 28.51 13.96
C GLY A 36 -24.57 28.18 15.39
N GLN A 37 -23.87 27.27 16.08
CA GLN A 37 -24.18 26.89 17.45
C GLN A 37 -23.40 27.76 18.45
N PRO A 38 -24.01 28.14 19.59
CA PRO A 38 -23.29 28.86 20.63
C PRO A 38 -22.19 27.99 21.22
N ALA A 39 -20.95 28.48 21.22
CA ALA A 39 -19.83 27.78 21.83
C ALA A 39 -19.99 27.71 23.36
N PRO A 40 -19.58 26.61 24.01
CA PRO A 40 -19.51 26.54 25.47
C PRO A 40 -18.68 27.70 26.04
N SER A 41 -19.07 28.23 27.20
CA SER A 41 -18.42 29.40 27.82
C SER A 41 -16.92 29.23 28.02
N ALA A 42 -16.46 28.00 28.31
CA ALA A 42 -15.04 27.67 28.40
C ALA A 42 -14.27 27.94 27.09
N ILE A 43 -14.87 27.62 25.93
CA ILE A 43 -14.27 27.88 24.61
C ILE A 43 -14.41 29.36 24.25
N ALA A 44 -15.58 29.95 24.47
CA ALA A 44 -15.81 31.37 24.18
C ALA A 44 -14.84 32.29 24.93
N ASN A 45 -14.56 32.01 26.20
CA ASN A 45 -13.64 32.81 27.03
C ASN A 45 -12.17 32.55 26.70
N SER A 46 -11.81 31.35 26.23
CA SER A 46 -10.41 30.98 25.94
C SER A 46 -9.98 31.29 24.50
N LEU A 47 -10.91 31.44 23.56
CA LEU A 47 -10.62 31.75 22.17
C LEU A 47 -9.74 32.99 21.95
N PRO A 48 -9.98 34.17 22.58
CA PRO A 48 -9.10 35.34 22.38
C PRO A 48 -7.68 35.10 22.90
N VAL A 49 -7.55 34.36 24.02
CA VAL A 49 -6.24 34.00 24.58
C VAL A 49 -5.51 33.02 23.65
N ALA A 50 -6.20 32.02 23.12
CA ALA A 50 -5.63 31.05 22.19
C ALA A 50 -5.13 31.73 20.90
N VAL A 51 -5.89 32.67 20.34
CA VAL A 51 -5.47 33.45 19.16
C VAL A 51 -4.21 34.26 19.47
N ALA A 52 -4.15 34.92 20.62
CA ALA A 52 -2.97 35.69 21.03
C ALA A 52 -1.73 34.79 21.20
N VAL A 53 -1.88 33.61 21.83
CA VAL A 53 -0.81 32.63 22.01
C VAL A 53 -0.32 32.11 20.65
N LEU A 54 -1.23 31.73 19.74
CA LEU A 54 -0.84 31.24 18.42
C LEU A 54 -0.12 32.33 17.61
N ALA A 55 -0.60 33.57 17.64
CA ALA A 55 0.06 34.70 16.98
C ALA A 55 1.47 34.93 17.54
N ALA A 56 1.66 34.88 18.86
CA ALA A 56 2.96 34.99 19.49
C ALA A 56 3.91 33.85 19.07
N VAL A 57 3.42 32.60 19.02
CA VAL A 57 4.18 31.44 18.54
C VAL A 57 4.62 31.64 17.10
N ILE A 58 3.72 32.08 16.21
CA ILE A 58 4.03 32.36 14.80
C ILE A 58 5.08 33.45 14.67
N VAL A 59 4.97 34.55 15.42
CA VAL A 59 5.96 35.65 15.39
C VAL A 59 7.32 35.19 15.88
N VAL A 60 7.38 34.41 16.97
CA VAL A 60 8.64 33.85 17.47
C VAL A 60 9.24 32.87 16.45
N ALA A 61 8.42 32.01 15.87
CA ALA A 61 8.85 31.09 14.81
C ALA A 61 9.37 31.85 13.59
N ALA A 62 8.66 32.87 13.11
CA ALA A 62 9.05 33.69 11.96
C ALA A 62 10.32 34.51 12.22
N LYS A 63 10.47 35.11 13.41
CA LYS A 63 11.70 35.84 13.78
C LYS A 63 12.91 34.91 13.89
N ARG A 64 12.69 33.69 14.38
CA ARG A 64 13.74 32.66 14.47
C ARG A 64 14.06 32.07 13.10
N TRP A 65 13.09 32.03 12.20
CA TRP A 65 13.22 31.65 10.81
C TRP A 65 13.80 32.81 9.98
N ARG A 66 15.06 33.18 10.25
CA ARG A 66 15.80 34.01 9.29
C ARG A 66 15.89 33.25 7.96
N PRO A 67 15.72 33.89 6.80
CA PRO A 67 15.72 33.26 5.46
C PRO A 67 17.14 32.85 4.99
N GLY A 68 17.98 32.34 5.88
CA GLY A 68 19.07 31.45 5.50
C GLY A 68 18.48 30.05 5.40
N LYS A 69 18.53 29.42 4.22
CA LYS A 69 17.99 28.08 3.94
C LYS A 69 18.14 27.18 5.17
N PRO A 70 17.05 26.84 5.91
CA PRO A 70 17.18 25.96 7.05
C PRO A 70 17.77 24.66 6.53
N ARG A 71 18.99 24.33 6.98
CA ARG A 71 19.57 23.04 6.62
C ARG A 71 18.69 22.00 7.28
N ALA A 72 18.36 20.93 6.57
CA ALA A 72 17.57 19.82 7.11
C ALA A 72 18.16 19.25 8.43
N SER A 73 19.44 19.50 8.70
CA SER A 73 20.12 19.22 9.97
C SER A 73 19.59 20.06 11.16
N ASP A 74 19.14 21.30 10.95
CA ASP A 74 18.73 22.22 12.02
C ASP A 74 17.42 21.81 12.71
N TRP A 75 16.59 21.03 12.04
CA TRP A 75 15.32 20.55 12.60
C TRP A 75 15.51 19.39 13.58
N GLY A 76 16.70 18.78 13.68
CA GLY A 76 16.95 17.65 14.57
C GLY A 76 16.10 16.40 14.28
N ILE A 77 15.34 16.39 13.17
CA ILE A 77 14.48 15.29 12.73
C ILE A 77 15.33 14.22 12.00
N LEU A 78 16.46 14.62 11.43
CA LEU A 78 17.43 13.70 10.83
C LEU A 78 18.67 13.70 11.74
N PRO A 79 19.06 12.55 12.33
CA PRO A 79 20.30 12.47 13.08
C PRO A 79 21.48 12.93 12.21
N ASP A 80 22.49 13.57 12.81
CA ASP A 80 23.71 14.14 12.19
C ASP A 80 24.53 13.15 11.32
N GLY A 81 24.02 11.94 11.08
CA GLY A 81 24.56 10.92 10.19
C GLY A 81 23.98 10.87 8.76
N PHE A 82 22.92 11.62 8.44
CA PHE A 82 22.21 11.40 7.16
C PHE A 82 23.04 11.79 5.92
N ASP A 83 23.94 12.77 6.03
CA ASP A 83 24.83 13.15 4.94
C ASP A 83 25.92 12.11 4.66
N PHE A 84 26.38 11.35 5.68
CA PHE A 84 27.34 10.26 5.50
C PHE A 84 26.78 9.10 4.65
N HIS A 85 25.46 8.98 4.54
CA HIS A 85 24.83 7.96 3.71
C HIS A 85 24.66 8.37 2.25
N ARG A 86 24.79 9.66 1.88
CA ARG A 86 24.59 10.09 0.48
C ARG A 86 25.55 9.43 -0.50
N PRO A 87 26.87 9.33 -0.25
CA PRO A 87 27.78 8.61 -1.15
C PRO A 87 27.43 7.13 -1.27
N ARG A 88 27.06 6.47 -0.16
CA ARG A 88 26.66 5.06 -0.14
C ARG A 88 25.38 4.83 -0.93
N LEU A 89 24.34 5.63 -0.70
CA LEU A 89 23.07 5.56 -1.44
C LEU A 89 23.26 5.86 -2.92
N ARG A 90 24.13 6.83 -3.27
CA ARG A 90 24.48 7.12 -4.67
C ARG A 90 25.18 5.92 -5.33
N ARG A 91 26.16 5.31 -4.67
CA ARG A 91 26.83 4.09 -5.17
C ARG A 91 25.84 2.94 -5.33
N GLN A 92 24.96 2.73 -4.35
CA GLN A 92 23.94 1.70 -4.40
C GLN A 92 22.94 1.94 -5.53
N ARG A 93 22.52 3.19 -5.76
CA ARG A 93 21.65 3.56 -6.88
C ARG A 93 22.33 3.27 -8.23
N LEU A 94 23.57 3.70 -8.41
CA LEU A 94 24.33 3.45 -9.65
C LEU A 94 24.55 1.94 -9.90
N ALA A 95 24.85 1.17 -8.86
CA ALA A 95 24.99 -0.29 -8.95
C ALA A 95 23.65 -0.95 -9.34
N ASN A 96 22.55 -0.54 -8.72
CA ASN A 96 21.21 -1.05 -9.06
C ASN A 96 20.79 -0.66 -10.48
N GLU A 97 21.11 0.55 -10.95
CA GLU A 97 20.85 1.00 -12.32
C GLU A 97 21.69 0.23 -13.34
N ALA A 98 22.97 -0.06 -13.04
CA ALA A 98 23.83 -0.89 -13.88
C ALA A 98 23.29 -2.33 -13.98
N ALA A 99 22.98 -2.96 -12.84
CA ALA A 99 22.40 -4.30 -12.80
C ALA A 99 21.04 -4.37 -13.53
N ARG A 100 20.19 -3.34 -13.39
CA ARG A 100 18.93 -3.26 -14.14
C ARG A 100 19.17 -3.18 -15.65
N ARG A 101 20.14 -2.38 -16.11
CA ARG A 101 20.47 -2.27 -17.54
C ARG A 101 20.99 -3.59 -18.11
N GLU A 102 21.89 -4.25 -17.39
CA GLU A 102 22.44 -5.56 -17.78
C GLU A 102 21.32 -6.60 -17.90
N ARG A 103 20.44 -6.67 -16.90
CA ARG A 103 19.27 -7.57 -16.92
C ARG A 103 18.34 -7.29 -18.09
N LEU A 104 18.02 -6.03 -18.38
CA LEU A 104 17.18 -5.67 -19.52
C LEU A 104 17.83 -6.06 -20.86
N ALA A 105 19.16 -5.89 -20.99
CA ALA A 105 19.89 -6.33 -22.18
C ALA A 105 19.84 -7.86 -22.35
N ALA A 106 20.00 -8.63 -21.26
CA ALA A 106 19.89 -10.09 -21.28
C ALA A 106 18.47 -10.57 -21.67
N LEU A 107 17.42 -9.94 -21.13
CA LEU A 107 16.04 -10.24 -21.51
C LEU A 107 15.73 -9.83 -22.97
N ALA A 108 16.34 -8.75 -23.46
CA ALA A 108 16.14 -8.27 -24.83
C ALA A 108 16.81 -9.18 -25.88
N ALA A 109 17.86 -9.91 -25.50
CA ALA A 109 18.54 -10.85 -26.38
C ALA A 109 17.72 -12.13 -26.68
N ASP A 110 16.73 -12.45 -25.84
CA ASP A 110 15.83 -13.60 -26.00
C ASP A 110 14.49 -13.16 -26.62
N PRO A 111 14.14 -13.60 -27.84
CA PRO A 111 12.91 -13.18 -28.52
C PRO A 111 11.62 -13.48 -27.74
N ILE A 112 11.61 -14.56 -26.95
CA ILE A 112 10.45 -14.96 -26.15
C ILE A 112 10.32 -14.03 -24.93
N LYS A 113 11.44 -13.66 -24.32
CA LYS A 113 11.47 -12.79 -23.13
C LYS A 113 11.41 -11.30 -23.44
N PHE A 114 11.60 -10.89 -24.69
CA PHE A 114 11.55 -9.49 -25.11
C PHE A 114 10.26 -8.77 -24.66
N ARG A 115 9.12 -9.48 -24.58
CA ARG A 115 7.85 -8.90 -24.09
C ARG A 115 7.95 -8.33 -22.67
N TYR A 116 8.75 -8.94 -21.79
CA TYR A 116 8.88 -8.51 -20.40
C TYR A 116 9.72 -7.24 -20.26
N VAL A 117 10.62 -6.94 -21.21
CA VAL A 117 11.37 -5.68 -21.25
C VAL A 117 10.39 -4.51 -21.24
N LYS A 118 9.38 -4.53 -22.13
CA LYS A 118 8.34 -3.50 -22.21
C LYS A 118 7.52 -3.38 -20.91
N LEU A 119 7.20 -4.50 -20.26
CA LEU A 119 6.47 -4.50 -19.00
C LEU A 119 7.31 -3.89 -17.86
N ILE A 120 8.60 -4.21 -17.79
CA ILE A 120 9.53 -3.66 -16.80
C ILE A 120 9.81 -2.18 -17.04
N GLU A 121 9.87 -1.74 -18.30
CA GLU A 121 9.98 -0.33 -18.67
C GLU A 121 8.71 0.46 -18.33
N ALA A 122 7.54 -0.16 -18.44
CA ALA A 122 6.26 0.39 -17.98
C ALA A 122 6.11 0.42 -16.45
N GLY A 123 7.16 0.07 -15.69
CA GLY A 123 7.18 0.12 -14.24
C GLY A 123 6.62 -1.12 -13.54
N GLN A 124 6.28 -2.18 -14.27
CA GLN A 124 5.86 -3.43 -13.65
C GLN A 124 7.08 -4.18 -13.08
N SER A 125 6.97 -4.69 -11.85
CA SER A 125 8.00 -5.54 -11.27
C SER A 125 7.84 -6.98 -11.80
N TRP A 126 8.83 -7.46 -12.55
CA TRP A 126 8.93 -8.85 -12.99
C TRP A 126 10.27 -9.42 -12.54
N SER A 127 10.28 -10.51 -11.77
CA SER A 127 11.47 -11.30 -11.42
C SER A 127 11.72 -12.40 -12.45
N ASP A 128 12.92 -13.00 -12.46
CA ASP A 128 13.25 -14.06 -13.42
C ASP A 128 12.43 -15.34 -13.15
N GLU A 129 12.08 -15.61 -11.89
CA GLU A 129 11.20 -16.72 -11.51
C GLU A 129 9.74 -16.47 -11.94
N GLN A 130 9.28 -15.22 -11.92
CA GLN A 130 7.95 -14.86 -12.44
C GLN A 130 7.90 -15.02 -13.96
N ILE A 131 8.97 -14.63 -14.66
CA ILE A 131 9.12 -14.82 -16.10
C ILE A 131 9.12 -16.31 -16.44
N ALA A 132 9.91 -17.12 -15.75
CA ALA A 132 9.95 -18.57 -15.96
C ALA A 132 8.56 -19.22 -15.76
N TYR A 133 7.86 -18.83 -14.69
CA TYR A 133 6.50 -19.29 -14.38
C TYR A 133 5.47 -18.91 -15.44
N ASP A 134 5.56 -17.70 -16.00
CA ASP A 134 4.64 -17.22 -17.02
C ASP A 134 4.92 -17.86 -18.40
N LEU A 135 6.18 -18.22 -18.68
CA LEU A 135 6.56 -18.91 -19.91
C LEU A 135 6.19 -20.40 -19.92
N ASP A 136 6.32 -21.10 -18.78
CA ASP A 136 5.96 -22.51 -18.67
C ASP A 136 4.53 -22.70 -18.13
N ARG A 137 3.59 -23.03 -19.04
CA ARG A 137 2.18 -23.32 -18.68
C ARG A 137 2.01 -24.56 -17.80
N ARG A 138 3.01 -25.45 -17.70
CA ARG A 138 2.96 -26.63 -16.84
C ARG A 138 3.54 -26.36 -15.45
N GLN A 139 4.29 -25.27 -15.29
CA GLN A 139 4.87 -24.90 -14.01
C GLN A 139 3.79 -24.42 -13.05
N THR A 140 3.72 -25.05 -11.89
CA THR A 140 2.87 -24.64 -10.77
C THR A 140 3.67 -23.98 -9.67
N ALA A 141 3.14 -22.94 -9.05
CA ALA A 141 3.78 -22.24 -7.93
C ALA A 141 3.10 -22.56 -6.58
N THR A 142 1.82 -22.94 -6.60
CA THR A 142 1.05 -23.21 -5.39
C THR A 142 1.40 -24.56 -4.75
N CYS A 143 0.94 -24.76 -3.52
CA CYS A 143 1.11 -26.03 -2.80
C CYS A 143 0.33 -27.18 -3.45
N PRO A 144 0.67 -28.46 -3.17
CA PRO A 144 -0.03 -29.62 -3.74
C PRO A 144 -1.56 -29.61 -3.57
N HIS A 145 -2.08 -28.96 -2.54
CA HIS A 145 -3.53 -28.82 -2.29
C HIS A 145 -4.22 -27.84 -3.26
N LEU A 146 -3.51 -26.82 -3.75
CA LEU A 146 -4.04 -25.80 -4.68
C LEU A 146 -3.63 -26.05 -6.15
N GLN A 147 -2.59 -26.86 -6.38
CA GLN A 147 -2.12 -27.21 -7.74
C GLN A 147 -3.22 -27.73 -8.68
N PRO A 148 -4.19 -28.57 -8.25
CA PRO A 148 -5.28 -29.01 -9.13
C PRO A 148 -6.11 -27.84 -9.68
N ILE A 149 -6.36 -26.83 -8.84
CA ILE A 149 -7.12 -25.64 -9.23
C ILE A 149 -6.26 -24.75 -10.14
N GLU A 150 -5.00 -24.52 -9.77
CA GLU A 150 -4.06 -23.73 -10.57
C GLU A 150 -3.91 -24.28 -11.99
N ARG A 151 -3.71 -25.60 -12.13
CA ARG A 151 -3.63 -26.28 -13.43
C ARG A 151 -4.93 -26.13 -14.21
N ALA A 152 -6.08 -26.33 -13.56
CA ALA A 152 -7.37 -26.18 -14.22
C ALA A 152 -7.60 -24.74 -14.71
N LEU A 153 -7.23 -23.72 -13.93
CA LEU A 153 -7.28 -22.32 -14.38
C LEU A 153 -6.41 -22.10 -15.62
N ARG A 154 -5.18 -22.62 -15.61
CA ARG A 154 -4.26 -22.56 -16.76
C ARG A 154 -4.79 -23.31 -17.98
N ASP A 155 -5.42 -24.47 -17.79
CA ASP A 155 -6.02 -25.27 -18.87
C ASP A 155 -7.22 -24.55 -19.51
N HIS A 156 -7.94 -23.70 -18.76
CA HIS A 156 -8.98 -22.81 -19.30
C HIS A 156 -8.42 -21.56 -19.98
N GLY A 157 -7.09 -21.46 -20.10
CA GLY A 157 -6.43 -20.31 -20.74
C GLY A 157 -6.51 -19.03 -19.93
N LEU A 158 -6.82 -19.12 -18.62
CA LEU A 158 -6.80 -17.95 -17.74
C LEU A 158 -5.36 -17.51 -17.50
N TYR A 159 -5.15 -16.18 -17.46
CA TYR A 159 -3.86 -15.61 -17.17
C TYR A 159 -3.56 -15.68 -15.67
N LEU A 160 -2.45 -16.33 -15.32
CA LEU A 160 -1.94 -16.45 -13.96
C LEU A 160 -0.56 -15.79 -13.88
N ARG A 161 -0.33 -15.04 -12.82
CA ARG A 161 0.95 -14.40 -12.51
C ARG A 161 1.41 -14.81 -11.13
N ARG A 162 2.63 -15.30 -10.99
CA ARG A 162 3.23 -15.54 -9.67
C ARG A 162 3.52 -14.20 -8.98
N TRP A 163 3.11 -14.02 -7.73
CA TRP A 163 3.37 -12.77 -6.99
C TRP A 163 4.68 -12.84 -6.22
N ALA A 164 4.76 -13.72 -5.23
CA ALA A 164 5.95 -14.04 -4.46
C ALA A 164 5.78 -15.41 -3.81
N GLY A 165 6.87 -16.16 -3.60
CA GLY A 165 6.79 -17.45 -2.94
C GLY A 165 5.78 -18.40 -3.61
N PRO A 166 4.84 -19.01 -2.86
CA PRO A 166 3.81 -19.90 -3.38
C PRO A 166 2.49 -19.18 -3.72
N ASP A 167 2.50 -17.84 -3.83
CA ASP A 167 1.30 -17.04 -4.10
C ASP A 167 1.20 -16.69 -5.59
N VAL A 168 -0.02 -16.82 -6.12
CA VAL A 168 -0.34 -16.57 -7.53
C VAL A 168 -1.54 -15.63 -7.61
N GLU A 169 -1.59 -14.80 -8.63
CA GLU A 169 -2.71 -13.93 -8.99
C GLU A 169 -3.35 -14.44 -10.27
N ALA A 170 -4.68 -14.61 -10.30
CA ALA A 170 -5.44 -14.99 -11.48
C ALA A 170 -6.45 -13.90 -11.84
N GLN A 171 -6.53 -13.54 -13.13
CA GLN A 171 -7.45 -12.51 -13.63
C GLN A 171 -8.86 -13.06 -13.88
N CYS A 172 -9.45 -13.70 -12.87
CA CYS A 172 -10.80 -14.25 -12.94
C CYS A 172 -11.53 -14.12 -11.60
N CYS A 173 -12.86 -14.21 -11.66
CA CYS A 173 -13.70 -14.49 -10.51
C CYS A 173 -13.90 -16.00 -10.36
N VAL A 174 -14.21 -16.45 -9.15
CA VAL A 174 -14.51 -17.86 -8.87
C VAL A 174 -15.93 -17.98 -8.33
N ASP A 175 -16.67 -18.97 -8.84
CA ASP A 175 -17.89 -19.47 -8.21
C ASP A 175 -17.49 -20.51 -7.16
N ASP A 176 -17.50 -20.13 -5.87
CA ASP A 176 -17.10 -21.00 -4.76
C ASP A 176 -17.91 -22.31 -4.71
N ALA A 177 -19.21 -22.23 -4.97
CA ALA A 177 -20.07 -23.41 -4.99
C ALA A 177 -19.73 -24.32 -6.17
N GLY A 178 -19.49 -23.76 -7.36
CA GLY A 178 -19.02 -24.49 -8.53
C GLY A 178 -17.66 -25.12 -8.34
N LEU A 179 -16.75 -24.41 -7.66
CA LEU A 179 -15.42 -24.91 -7.33
C LEU A 179 -15.51 -26.13 -6.41
N SER A 180 -16.30 -26.04 -5.34
CA SER A 180 -16.51 -27.14 -4.37
C SER A 180 -17.20 -28.35 -4.99
N ARG A 181 -18.06 -28.16 -6.00
CA ARG A 181 -18.66 -29.27 -6.78
C ARG A 181 -17.65 -29.93 -7.72
N ARG A 182 -16.77 -29.14 -8.33
CA ARG A 182 -15.81 -29.62 -9.34
C ARG A 182 -14.58 -30.28 -8.73
N PHE A 183 -14.14 -29.79 -7.57
CA PHE A 183 -12.94 -30.26 -6.89
C PHE A 183 -13.29 -30.81 -5.52
N ALA A 184 -12.77 -32.00 -5.18
CA ALA A 184 -12.79 -32.50 -3.81
C ALA A 184 -11.76 -31.73 -2.96
N LEU A 185 -12.11 -30.50 -2.56
CA LEU A 185 -11.21 -29.61 -1.84
C LEU A 185 -10.91 -30.16 -0.44
N PRO A 186 -9.63 -30.24 -0.03
CA PRO A 186 -9.31 -30.58 1.35
C PRO A 186 -9.83 -29.48 2.29
N PRO A 187 -10.16 -29.78 3.55
CA PRO A 187 -10.67 -28.79 4.52
C PRO A 187 -9.73 -27.60 4.76
N SER A 188 -8.45 -27.75 4.41
CA SER A 188 -7.46 -26.69 4.49
C SER A 188 -7.58 -25.64 3.38
N VAL A 189 -8.24 -25.96 2.27
CA VAL A 189 -8.43 -25.07 1.12
C VAL A 189 -9.82 -24.47 1.18
N ARG A 190 -9.90 -23.14 1.21
CA ARG A 190 -11.18 -22.40 1.21
C ARG A 190 -11.10 -21.15 0.36
N TYR A 191 -12.23 -20.76 -0.22
CA TYR A 191 -12.43 -19.40 -0.68
C TYR A 191 -12.56 -18.46 0.52
N ALA A 192 -11.97 -17.27 0.42
CA ALA A 192 -12.05 -16.24 1.44
C ALA A 192 -12.09 -14.85 0.80
N GLU A 193 -12.90 -13.97 1.40
CA GLU A 193 -12.96 -12.54 1.11
C GLU A 193 -12.50 -11.79 2.37
N PRO A 194 -11.19 -11.75 2.66
CA PRO A 194 -10.71 -11.11 3.88
C PRO A 194 -11.02 -9.62 3.80
N ALA A 195 -11.67 -9.11 4.84
CA ALA A 195 -11.83 -7.68 5.02
C ALA A 195 -10.45 -7.08 5.37
N ALA A 196 -9.94 -6.21 4.49
CA ALA A 196 -8.68 -5.52 4.70
C ALA A 196 -8.89 -4.34 5.67
N TYR A 197 -9.20 -4.62 6.94
CA TYR A 197 -9.49 -3.58 7.93
C TYR A 197 -8.30 -2.64 8.22
N ASP A 198 -7.08 -3.11 7.97
CA ASP A 198 -5.84 -2.35 8.21
C ASP A 198 -5.44 -1.47 7.03
N ARG A 199 -6.16 -1.57 5.91
CA ARG A 199 -6.00 -0.73 4.74
C ARG A 199 -7.28 0.13 4.65
N SER A 200 -7.19 1.34 4.11
CA SER A 200 -8.27 2.35 4.11
C SER A 200 -9.67 1.74 3.84
N LEU A 201 -10.73 2.36 4.35
CA LEU A 201 -12.12 1.99 3.97
C LEU A 201 -12.34 2.05 2.45
N GLU A 202 -11.48 2.77 1.73
CA GLU A 202 -11.47 2.92 0.27
C GLU A 202 -10.73 1.82 -0.48
N ASP A 203 -10.05 0.90 0.22
CA ASP A 203 -9.31 -0.17 -0.44
C ASP A 203 -10.28 -1.17 -1.11
N PRO A 204 -9.97 -1.60 -2.34
CA PRO A 204 -10.85 -2.50 -3.07
C PRO A 204 -10.96 -3.84 -2.34
N PRO A 205 -12.15 -4.47 -2.34
CA PRO A 205 -12.33 -5.76 -1.71
C PRO A 205 -11.47 -6.81 -2.40
N THR A 206 -10.96 -7.77 -1.62
CA THR A 206 -10.06 -8.83 -2.12
C THR A 206 -10.73 -10.19 -2.01
N ALA A 207 -10.44 -11.07 -2.96
CA ALA A 207 -10.88 -12.46 -2.94
C ALA A 207 -9.68 -13.37 -3.20
N LEU A 208 -9.63 -14.52 -2.53
CA LEU A 208 -8.55 -15.49 -2.72
C LEU A 208 -8.97 -16.91 -2.34
N LEU A 209 -8.32 -17.89 -2.97
CA LEU A 209 -8.31 -19.28 -2.51
C LEU A 209 -7.10 -19.46 -1.59
N HIS A 210 -7.34 -19.88 -0.35
CA HIS A 210 -6.30 -20.01 0.66
C HIS A 210 -6.14 -21.46 1.11
N CYS A 211 -4.91 -21.96 1.16
CA CYS A 211 -4.57 -23.17 1.88
C CYS A 211 -4.00 -22.84 3.27
N SER A 212 -4.76 -23.08 4.34
CA SER A 212 -4.35 -22.76 5.72
C SER A 212 -3.17 -23.59 6.23
N LEU A 213 -2.96 -24.81 5.70
CA LEU A 213 -1.83 -25.67 6.08
C LEU A 213 -0.50 -25.20 5.49
N CYS A 214 -0.50 -24.82 4.21
CA CYS A 214 0.73 -24.46 3.49
C CYS A 214 0.97 -22.95 3.41
N ARG A 215 -0.02 -22.14 3.78
CA ARG A 215 -0.02 -20.67 3.62
C ARG A 215 0.23 -20.23 2.17
N SER A 216 -0.27 -21.00 1.21
CA SER A 216 -0.26 -20.66 -0.22
C SER A 216 -1.62 -20.10 -0.60
N SER A 217 -1.62 -19.12 -1.52
CA SER A 217 -2.85 -18.49 -1.98
C SER A 217 -2.91 -18.26 -3.49
N ILE A 218 -4.13 -18.28 -4.03
CA ILE A 218 -4.45 -17.79 -5.38
C ILE A 218 -5.35 -16.56 -5.21
N HIS A 219 -4.81 -15.38 -5.46
CA HIS A 219 -5.55 -14.12 -5.48
C HIS A 219 -6.43 -14.05 -6.73
N LEU A 220 -7.67 -13.58 -6.54
CA LEU A 220 -8.72 -13.55 -7.53
C LEU A 220 -9.31 -12.15 -7.63
N ILE A 221 -10.04 -11.88 -8.72
CA ILE A 221 -10.86 -10.68 -8.81
C ILE A 221 -12.08 -10.90 -7.91
N HIS A 222 -12.27 -9.99 -6.95
CA HIS A 222 -13.45 -10.00 -6.09
C HIS A 222 -14.74 -9.82 -6.92
N PRO A 223 -15.84 -10.54 -6.64
CA PRO A 223 -17.07 -10.45 -7.42
C PRO A 223 -17.62 -9.02 -7.58
N ALA A 224 -17.52 -8.19 -6.54
CA ALA A 224 -17.93 -6.78 -6.60
C ALA A 224 -17.05 -5.90 -7.53
N MET A 225 -15.86 -6.37 -7.90
CA MET A 225 -14.94 -5.71 -8.84
C MET A 225 -14.98 -6.34 -10.24
N ALA A 226 -15.78 -7.39 -10.44
CA ALA A 226 -15.91 -8.06 -11.73
C ALA A 226 -16.48 -7.12 -12.79
N ARG A 227 -15.87 -7.12 -13.97
CA ARG A 227 -16.39 -6.42 -15.16
C ARG A 227 -17.12 -7.42 -16.06
N ARG A 228 -17.87 -6.94 -17.05
CA ARG A 228 -18.55 -7.80 -18.04
C ARG A 228 -17.59 -8.76 -18.76
N GLN A 229 -16.34 -8.36 -18.94
CA GLN A 229 -15.28 -9.16 -19.58
C GLN A 229 -14.47 -10.02 -18.61
N THR A 230 -14.73 -9.94 -17.30
CA THR A 230 -14.03 -10.75 -16.30
C THR A 230 -14.47 -12.20 -16.45
N ALA A 231 -13.52 -13.09 -16.71
CA ALA A 231 -13.80 -14.52 -16.79
C ALA A 231 -14.23 -15.08 -15.43
N TRP A 232 -15.11 -16.07 -15.45
CA TRP A 232 -15.55 -16.81 -14.28
C TRP A 232 -15.08 -18.26 -14.36
N PHE A 233 -14.71 -18.84 -13.23
CA PHE A 233 -14.25 -20.22 -13.13
C PHE A 233 -14.96 -20.95 -11.98
N PRO A 234 -15.36 -22.23 -12.12
CA PRO A 234 -15.27 -23.07 -13.33
C PRO A 234 -16.29 -22.75 -14.43
N ALA A 235 -17.38 -22.07 -14.08
CA ALA A 235 -18.36 -21.49 -14.99
C ALA A 235 -18.94 -20.24 -14.32
N ALA A 236 -19.53 -19.33 -15.10
CA ALA A 236 -20.28 -18.24 -14.51
C ALA A 236 -21.50 -18.80 -13.76
N PRO A 237 -21.85 -18.25 -12.58
CA PRO A 237 -23.10 -18.63 -11.94
C PRO A 237 -24.28 -18.25 -12.85
N ASP A 238 -25.32 -19.10 -12.92
CA ASP A 238 -26.52 -18.90 -13.77
C ASP A 238 -27.18 -17.53 -13.56
N ARG A 239 -26.97 -16.94 -12.40
CA ARG A 239 -27.23 -15.53 -12.14
C ARG A 239 -25.95 -14.91 -11.64
N LEU A 240 -25.34 -14.05 -12.46
CA LEU A 240 -24.43 -13.04 -11.93
C LEU A 240 -25.20 -12.33 -10.81
N PRO A 241 -24.62 -12.15 -9.61
CA PRO A 241 -25.25 -11.30 -8.61
C PRO A 241 -25.54 -10.01 -9.33
N ARG A 242 -26.84 -9.66 -9.47
CA ARG A 242 -27.24 -8.36 -10.00
C ARG A 242 -26.43 -7.41 -9.17
N SER A 243 -25.43 -6.77 -9.81
CA SER A 243 -24.50 -5.86 -9.16
C SER A 243 -25.30 -5.16 -8.10
N ALA A 244 -24.87 -5.23 -6.83
CA ALA A 244 -25.44 -4.37 -5.83
C ALA A 244 -25.21 -2.96 -6.36
N VAL A 245 -26.17 -2.48 -7.15
CA VAL A 245 -26.25 -1.14 -7.67
C VAL A 245 -26.34 -0.39 -6.38
N SER A 246 -25.19 0.13 -5.98
CA SER A 246 -25.04 0.96 -4.82
C SER A 246 -25.92 2.17 -5.10
N THR A 247 -27.19 2.07 -4.76
CA THR A 247 -28.09 3.20 -4.56
C THR A 247 -27.63 3.86 -3.27
N ARG A 248 -26.42 4.42 -3.28
CA ARG A 248 -26.03 5.46 -2.35
C ARG A 248 -26.37 6.77 -3.05
N GLY A 249 -27.56 7.27 -2.72
CA GLY A 249 -27.84 8.70 -2.75
C GLY A 249 -27.16 9.40 -1.59
#